data_AF-A0A1M7HNR2-F1
#
_entry.id   AF-A0A1M7HNR2-F1
#
_cell.length_a   1.000
_cell.length_b   1.000
_cell.length_c   1.000
_cell.angle_alpha   90.00
_cell.angle_beta   90.00
_cell.angle_gamma   90.00
#
_symmetry.space_group_name_H-M   'P 1'
#
loop_
_entity.id
_entity.type
_entity.pdbx_description
1 polymer ?
#
loop_
_entity_poly.entity_id
_entity_poly.type
_entity_poly.pdbx_seq_one_letter_code
_entity_poly.pdbx_strand_id
1 'polypeptide(L)'
;MAYSYKSYSQTKDVMKKYVNATEGSIIYSLGKTRFMALAKEAGAVYKVGASALVNTEEFEQYLEQFLEPAKPLPKHTWRNQKES
;
A
#
# COMPACT_ATOMS: atom_id res chain seq x y z
N MET A 1 -30.22 7.34 0.69
CA MET A 1 -28.90 7.93 0.97
C MET A 1 -27.88 7.26 0.07
N ALA A 2 -27.29 7.99 -0.90
CA ALA A 2 -26.25 7.44 -1.75
C ALA A 2 -24.92 7.41 -0.96
N TYR A 3 -24.43 6.22 -0.64
CA TYR A 3 -23.09 6.07 -0.10
C TYR A 3 -22.09 6.42 -1.20
N SER A 4 -21.61 7.66 -1.22
CA SER A 4 -20.51 8.10 -2.06
C SER A 4 -19.25 7.38 -1.56
N TYR A 5 -18.86 6.33 -2.26
CA TYR A 5 -17.52 5.77 -2.14
C TYR A 5 -16.57 6.80 -2.78
N LYS A 6 -15.91 7.63 -1.96
CA LYS A 6 -14.81 8.46 -2.47
C LYS A 6 -13.71 7.51 -2.93
N SER A 7 -13.25 7.65 -4.18
CA SER A 7 -12.12 6.85 -4.64
C SER A 7 -10.87 7.28 -3.88
N TYR A 8 -9.99 6.34 -3.54
CA TYR A 8 -8.76 6.59 -2.77
C TYR A 8 -7.90 7.73 -3.36
N SER A 9 -7.92 7.87 -4.70
CA SER A 9 -7.26 8.96 -5.42
C SER A 9 -7.76 10.36 -5.03
N GLN A 10 -9.02 10.53 -4.64
CA GLN A 10 -9.61 11.82 -4.25
C GLN A 10 -9.29 12.22 -2.80
N THR A 11 -8.82 11.28 -1.97
CA THR A 11 -8.44 11.53 -0.57
C THR A 11 -6.94 11.67 -0.35
N LYS A 12 -6.11 11.40 -1.38
CA LYS A 12 -4.65 11.47 -1.28
C LYS A 12 -4.17 12.90 -0.94
N ASP A 13 -4.85 13.92 -1.47
CA ASP A 13 -4.56 15.35 -1.16
C ASP A 13 -4.92 15.76 0.28
N VAL A 14 -5.75 14.96 0.97
CA VAL A 14 -6.15 15.19 2.38
C VAL A 14 -5.30 14.34 3.34
N MET A 15 -4.39 13.51 2.81
CA MET A 15 -3.61 12.60 3.63
C MET A 15 -2.44 13.31 4.31
N LYS A 16 -2.20 12.96 5.58
CA LYS A 16 -1.10 13.53 6.37
C LYS A 16 0.24 13.06 5.80
N LYS A 17 1.19 13.98 5.67
CA LYS A 17 2.61 13.68 5.31
C LYS A 17 3.28 12.73 6.31
N TYR A 18 2.93 12.86 7.59
CA TYR A 18 3.45 12.03 8.66
C TYR A 18 2.32 11.28 9.33
N VAL A 19 2.53 9.97 9.53
CA VAL A 19 1.55 9.07 10.14
C VAL A 19 2.14 8.36 11.34
N ASN A 20 1.33 8.13 12.37
CA ASN A 20 1.72 7.25 13.48
C ASN A 20 1.57 5.78 13.08
N ALA A 21 2.18 4.84 13.82
CA ALA A 21 2.12 3.41 13.56
C ALA A 21 0.67 2.87 13.43
N THR A 22 -0.27 3.40 14.22
CA THR A 22 -1.68 2.99 14.14
C THR A 22 -2.35 3.52 12.87
N GLU A 23 -2.10 4.78 12.48
CA GLU A 23 -2.67 5.35 11.25
C GLU A 23 -2.08 4.67 10.02
N GLY A 24 -0.75 4.48 9.97
CA GLY A 24 -0.07 3.78 8.89
C GLY A 24 -0.55 2.34 8.73
N SER A 25 -0.83 1.65 9.84
CA SER A 25 -1.40 0.30 9.79
C SER A 25 -2.78 0.25 9.09
N ILE A 26 -3.60 1.28 9.27
CA ILE A 26 -4.93 1.37 8.67
C ILE A 26 -4.82 1.76 7.19
N ILE A 27 -4.01 2.77 6.88
CA ILE A 27 -3.83 3.30 5.53
C ILE A 27 -3.33 2.22 4.56
N TYR A 28 -2.28 1.51 4.94
CA TYR A 28 -1.67 0.48 4.09
C TYR A 28 -2.26 -0.91 4.33
N SER A 29 -3.25 -1.04 5.23
CA SER A 29 -3.83 -2.32 5.63
C SER A 29 -2.75 -3.34 6.05
N LEU A 30 -1.72 -2.88 6.76
CA LEU A 30 -0.60 -3.67 7.26
C LEU A 30 -0.63 -3.74 8.79
N GLY A 31 -0.21 -4.87 9.38
CA GLY A 31 -0.06 -4.95 10.83
C GLY A 31 0.96 -3.93 11.36
N LYS A 32 0.72 -3.35 12.55
CA LYS A 32 1.56 -2.29 13.13
C LYS A 32 3.05 -2.66 13.20
N THR A 33 3.34 -3.89 13.60
CA THR A 33 4.71 -4.42 13.69
C THR A 33 5.38 -4.47 12.33
N ARG A 34 4.68 -4.98 11.31
CA ARG A 34 5.18 -5.09 9.94
C ARG A 34 5.35 -3.72 9.30
N PHE A 35 4.38 -2.83 9.46
CA PHE A 35 4.46 -1.45 8.98
C PHE A 35 5.70 -0.74 9.54
N MET A 36 5.91 -0.83 10.87
CA MET A 36 7.07 -0.20 11.51
C MET A 36 8.41 -0.85 11.12
N ALA A 37 8.44 -2.16 10.87
CA ALA A 37 9.64 -2.84 10.37
C ALA A 37 10.01 -2.32 8.97
N LEU A 38 9.06 -2.30 8.04
CA LEU A 38 9.26 -1.79 6.68
C LEU A 38 9.61 -0.30 6.69
N ALA A 39 8.97 0.51 7.53
CA ALA A 39 9.29 1.93 7.66
C ALA A 39 10.73 2.15 8.15
N LYS A 40 11.22 1.27 9.04
CA LYS A 40 12.60 1.33 9.53
C LYS A 40 13.60 0.91 8.44
N GLU A 41 13.28 -0.11 7.66
CA GLU A 41 14.07 -0.53 6.49
C GLU A 41 14.14 0.58 5.43
N ALA A 42 13.01 1.25 5.18
CA ALA A 42 12.90 2.40 4.28
C ALA A 42 13.64 3.65 4.79
N GLY A 43 14.09 3.68 6.05
CA GLY A 43 14.66 4.90 6.66
C GLY A 43 13.64 6.03 6.88
N ALA A 44 12.34 5.73 6.82
CA ALA A 44 11.27 6.73 6.85
C ALA A 44 10.76 7.07 8.27
N VAL A 45 11.44 6.57 9.33
CA VAL A 45 11.01 6.74 10.73
C VAL A 45 11.67 7.95 11.38
N TYR A 46 10.83 8.88 11.84
CA TYR A 46 11.20 10.06 12.62
C TYR A 46 10.85 9.83 14.08
N LYS A 47 11.86 9.90 14.96
CA LYS A 47 11.65 9.85 16.41
C LYS A 47 11.42 11.25 16.94
N VAL A 48 10.23 11.53 17.45
CA VAL A 48 9.86 12.83 18.04
C VAL A 48 9.42 12.60 19.48
N GLY A 49 10.31 12.86 20.42
CA GLY A 49 10.08 12.58 21.85
C GLY A 49 9.81 11.10 22.09
N ALA A 50 8.64 10.79 22.68
CA ALA A 50 8.20 9.43 22.95
C ALA A 50 7.43 8.77 21.78
N SER A 51 7.25 9.48 20.65
CA SER A 51 6.47 9.01 19.51
C SER A 51 7.34 8.75 18.29
N ALA A 52 6.92 7.78 17.46
CA ALA A 52 7.51 7.51 16.17
C ALA A 52 6.52 7.90 15.07
N LEU A 53 6.97 8.76 14.16
CA LEU A 53 6.24 9.17 12.98
C LEU A 53 6.89 8.58 11.73
N VAL A 54 6.09 8.25 10.73
CA VAL A 54 6.57 7.73 9.46
C VAL A 54 6.23 8.72 8.36
N ASN A 55 7.22 9.12 7.56
CA ASN A 55 6.98 9.89 6.35
C ASN A 55 6.43 8.96 5.25
N THR A 56 5.21 9.23 4.79
CA THR A 56 4.53 8.40 3.81
C THR A 56 5.18 8.46 2.43
N GLU A 57 5.80 9.59 2.05
CA GLU A 57 6.44 9.76 0.75
C GLU A 57 7.65 8.84 0.58
N GLU A 58 8.55 8.84 1.57
CA GLU A 58 9.73 7.96 1.59
C GLU A 58 9.32 6.48 1.69
N PHE A 59 8.26 6.21 2.45
CA PHE A 59 7.73 4.85 2.59
C PHE A 59 7.12 4.33 1.28
N GLU A 60 6.36 5.15 0.55
CA GLU A 60 5.80 4.78 -0.75
C GLU A 60 6.90 4.53 -1.79
N GLN A 61 7.95 5.36 -1.81
CA GLN A 61 9.12 5.12 -2.67
C GLN A 61 9.80 3.77 -2.40
N TYR A 62 9.84 3.33 -1.13
CA TYR A 62 10.32 2.00 -0.78
C TYR A 62 9.38 0.89 -1.29
N LEU A 63 8.06 1.08 -1.21
CA LEU A 63 7.09 0.09 -1.69
C LEU A 63 7.15 -0.13 -3.21
N GLU A 64 7.41 0.92 -4.00
CA GLU A 64 7.56 0.81 -5.45
C GLU A 64 8.69 -0.15 -5.87
N GLN A 65 9.68 -0.39 -5.00
CA GLN A 65 10.76 -1.35 -5.26
C GLN A 65 10.28 -2.81 -5.22
N PHE A 66 9.15 -3.08 -4.55
CA PHE A 66 8.54 -4.42 -4.46
C PHE A 66 7.47 -4.66 -5.53
N LEU A 67 7.28 -3.71 -6.46
CA LEU A 67 6.30 -3.84 -7.53
C LEU A 67 6.68 -5.01 -8.45
N GLU A 68 5.85 -6.06 -8.45
CA GLU A 68 6.04 -7.16 -9.40
C GLU A 68 5.69 -6.70 -10.83
N PRO A 69 6.49 -7.08 -11.84
CA PRO A 69 6.16 -6.78 -13.22
C PRO A 69 4.86 -7.48 -13.62
N ALA A 70 4.07 -6.81 -14.48
CA ALA A 70 2.83 -7.37 -15.00
C ALA A 70 3.11 -8.67 -15.74
N LYS A 71 2.70 -9.80 -15.13
CA LYS A 71 2.76 -11.11 -15.78
C LYS A 71 1.60 -11.17 -16.78
N PRO A 72 1.86 -11.40 -18.08
CA PRO A 72 0.78 -11.59 -19.03
C PRO A 72 -0.05 -12.79 -18.59
N LEU A 73 -1.36 -12.61 -18.51
CA LEU A 73 -2.26 -13.71 -18.19
C LEU A 73 -2.06 -14.82 -19.23
N PRO A 74 -2.03 -16.10 -18.82
CA PRO A 74 -1.96 -17.20 -19.76
C PRO A 74 -3.14 -17.10 -20.73
N LYS A 75 -2.86 -17.20 -22.04
CA LYS A 75 -3.89 -17.17 -23.08
C LYS A 75 -4.89 -18.29 -22.79
N HIS A 76 -6.15 -17.93 -22.53
CA HIS A 76 -7.21 -18.91 -22.33
C HIS A 76 -7.40 -19.72 -23.60
N THR A 77 -6.92 -20.97 -23.61
CA THR A 77 -7.12 -21.93 -24.71
C THR A 77 -8.31 -22.81 -24.37
N TRP A 78 -9.45 -22.59 -25.03
CA TRP A 78 -10.56 -23.53 -24.98
C TRP A 78 -10.41 -24.56 -26.11
N ARG A 79 -10.42 -25.85 -25.78
CA ARG A 79 -10.34 -26.96 -26.75
C ARG A 79 -11.73 -27.58 -26.90
N ASN A 80 -12.35 -27.36 -28.05
CA ASN A 80 -13.59 -28.04 -28.45
C ASN A 80 -13.34 -29.54 -28.54
N GLN A 81 -14.00 -30.37 -27.72
CA GLN A 81 -13.96 -31.84 -27.84
C GLN A 81 -15.05 -32.41 -28.77
N LYS A 82 -15.66 -31.59 -29.64
CA LYS A 82 -16.72 -32.03 -30.55
C LYS A 82 -16.18 -32.43 -31.92
N GLU A 83 -15.28 -33.41 -31.98
CA GLU A 83 -14.97 -34.16 -33.20
C GLU A 83 -14.66 -35.61 -32.82
N SER A 84 -15.71 -36.41 -32.61
CA SER A 84 -15.71 -37.88 -32.65
C SER A 84 -17.12 -38.36 -32.98
#